data_AF-A0A370D945-F1
#
_entry.id   AF-A0A370D945-F1
#
_cell.length_a   1.000
_cell.length_b   1.000
_cell.length_c   1.000
_cell.angle_alpha   90.00
_cell.angle_beta   90.00
_cell.angle_gamma   90.00
#
_symmetry.space_group_name_H-M   'P 1'
#
loop_
_entity.id
_entity.type
_entity.pdbx_description
1 polymer ?
#
loop_
_entity_poly.entity_id
_entity_poly.type
_entity_poly.pdbx_seq_one_letter_code
_entity_poly.pdbx_strand_id
1 'polypeptide(L)'
;MKVKSTSTVNQWVKKSVCGGVLLALGLTMGSTAAVAGAPESKQGFKPFTPVSRIASMNVVRVKGQIDYTASYAKAREASVALATYVARMKEADQLGSDVIQGIDWKLGGTSKTCIDTRVCTDDEINHAVLAIPSPDPINPNDATYVETGVVTKANTKKANVLDFCNGKYAALAMGVDPITGSAEDGTGKYIVNGYSHAPALPCEVSIWLDEDKIYVDMLDPSAIFTLFFSDVLVSEEMADRDFRDALYAMPPQVKDEIKATIYAALLDFDPATKILDKKIGPVYDSMEDIIEVVASSDQQSPYKHVGYTKVDGGVFTETESKTVAQTIIDTLSKEAEGSTPGVHPTVIDEETGATLDSILSPKSSWRSARIAPISIPGKNHIIEACSPLYAKMAMSTGLSHVNALPCEITVKIIDGGTKLVISYLDPDFMLKSLFADISEEDKSKFGAIPGLIMTDLQNIVKAALEVNSGIAMNEGVQIKYNMLP
;
A
#
# COMPACT_ATOMS: atom_id res chain seq x y z
N MET A 1 19.85 -53.01 49.42
CA MET A 1 20.59 -54.29 49.50
C MET A 1 21.08 -54.61 48.09
N LYS A 2 22.42 -54.62 47.90
CA LYS A 2 23.25 -55.09 46.76
C LYS A 2 23.01 -54.47 45.35
N VAL A 3 23.87 -53.55 44.85
CA VAL A 3 25.28 -53.70 44.32
C VAL A 3 25.23 -54.14 42.85
N LYS A 4 25.99 -53.65 41.86
CA LYS A 4 27.01 -52.59 41.62
C LYS A 4 27.32 -52.69 40.10
N SER A 5 27.89 -51.64 39.49
CA SER A 5 29.16 -51.70 38.74
C SER A 5 29.48 -50.28 38.22
N THR A 6 30.34 -49.48 38.89
CA THR A 6 31.81 -49.29 38.65
C THR A 6 32.16 -48.86 37.23
N SER A 7 33.00 -47.85 36.94
CA SER A 7 34.13 -47.31 37.72
C SER A 7 34.50 -45.86 37.37
N THR A 8 34.99 -45.17 38.41
CA THR A 8 35.83 -43.95 38.48
C THR A 8 37.22 -44.08 37.83
N VAL A 9 37.98 -42.97 37.87
CA VAL A 9 39.48 -42.79 37.88
C VAL A 9 39.94 -41.96 36.67
N ASN A 10 40.78 -40.91 36.70
CA ASN A 10 41.52 -40.08 37.67
C ASN A 10 41.90 -38.80 36.87
N GLN A 11 41.91 -37.57 37.37
CA GLN A 11 42.79 -36.95 38.39
C GLN A 11 44.24 -36.69 37.90
N TRP A 12 44.74 -35.48 38.19
CA TRP A 12 46.16 -34.96 38.19
C TRP A 12 46.66 -34.23 36.93
N VAL A 13 47.49 -33.16 36.96
CA VAL A 13 48.04 -32.31 38.02
C VAL A 13 48.61 -31.01 37.40
N LYS A 14 48.57 -29.94 38.21
CA LYS A 14 49.25 -28.63 38.21
C LYS A 14 50.67 -28.52 37.60
N LYS A 15 50.97 -27.34 37.01
CA LYS A 15 52.06 -26.36 37.33
C LYS A 15 52.06 -25.23 36.26
N SER A 16 51.73 -23.96 36.58
CA SER A 16 52.60 -22.84 37.06
C SER A 16 53.79 -22.52 36.15
N VAL A 17 54.22 -21.29 35.83
CA VAL A 17 53.81 -19.87 36.00
C VAL A 17 54.81 -19.08 35.10
N CYS A 18 54.37 -17.99 34.45
CA CYS A 18 55.12 -16.74 34.10
C CYS A 18 54.89 -16.22 32.66
N GLY A 19 54.32 -15.00 32.60
CA GLY A 19 54.79 -13.95 31.68
C GLY A 19 53.98 -13.71 30.41
N GLY A 20 53.04 -12.75 30.45
CA GLY A 20 52.44 -12.20 29.24
C GLY A 20 51.17 -11.43 29.52
N VAL A 21 51.33 -10.15 29.86
CA VAL A 21 50.24 -9.17 29.93
C VAL A 21 49.54 -9.08 28.57
N LEU A 22 48.24 -9.33 28.53
CA LEU A 22 47.29 -8.69 27.62
C LEU A 22 45.89 -8.76 28.23
N LEU A 23 45.49 -7.63 28.80
CA LEU A 23 44.10 -7.32 29.12
C LEU A 23 43.30 -7.28 27.82
N ALA A 24 42.41 -8.24 27.63
CA ALA A 24 41.25 -8.08 26.77
C ALA A 24 40.04 -8.61 27.55
N LEU A 25 39.35 -7.69 28.25
CA LEU A 25 37.98 -7.93 28.68
C LEU A 25 37.14 -8.12 27.41
N GLY A 26 36.81 -9.38 27.11
CA GLY A 26 35.71 -9.71 26.21
C GLY A 26 34.42 -9.31 26.89
N LEU A 27 33.96 -8.08 26.63
CA LEU A 27 32.57 -7.70 26.83
C LEU A 27 31.73 -8.52 25.86
N THR A 28 31.05 -9.53 26.37
CA THR A 28 29.92 -10.18 25.70
C THR A 28 28.78 -9.17 25.65
N MET A 29 28.72 -8.35 24.60
CA MET A 29 27.49 -7.64 24.23
C MET A 29 26.56 -8.64 23.54
N GLY A 30 25.83 -9.39 24.36
CA GLY A 30 24.68 -10.18 23.97
C GLY A 30 23.42 -9.51 24.50
N SER A 31 22.99 -8.44 23.85
CA SER A 31 21.63 -7.92 23.99
C SER A 31 20.98 -8.04 22.61
N THR A 32 20.25 -9.12 22.41
CA THR A 32 19.14 -9.15 21.44
C THR A 32 18.21 -8.03 21.84
N ALA A 33 18.30 -6.89 21.16
CA ALA A 33 17.28 -5.86 21.25
C ALA A 33 15.98 -6.52 20.80
N ALA A 34 14.98 -6.56 21.69
CA ALA A 34 13.62 -6.86 21.28
C ALA A 34 13.25 -5.80 20.25
N VAL A 35 13.09 -6.22 18.99
CA VAL A 35 12.82 -5.28 17.91
C VAL A 35 11.35 -4.91 17.96
N ALA A 36 11.15 -3.62 18.03
CA ALA A 36 9.95 -2.99 18.53
C ALA A 36 9.00 -2.77 17.34
N GLY A 37 7.89 -3.52 17.18
CA GLY A 37 6.91 -3.28 16.08
C GLY A 37 6.14 -4.49 15.59
N ALA A 38 6.66 -5.68 15.89
CA ALA A 38 5.93 -6.90 15.76
C ALA A 38 4.63 -6.86 16.58
N PRO A 39 3.56 -7.56 16.20
CA PRO A 39 2.44 -7.74 17.10
C PRO A 39 2.93 -8.58 18.29
N GLU A 40 3.36 -7.92 19.36
CA GLU A 40 3.93 -8.61 20.52
C GLU A 40 2.81 -9.18 21.37
N SER A 41 2.90 -10.48 21.65
CA SER A 41 2.24 -11.05 22.81
C SER A 41 3.22 -11.05 24.00
N LYS A 42 2.76 -11.45 25.19
CA LYS A 42 3.65 -11.80 26.31
C LYS A 42 4.72 -12.88 25.96
N GLN A 43 4.73 -13.39 24.73
CA GLN A 43 5.59 -14.45 24.17
C GLN A 43 6.41 -14.03 22.91
N GLY A 44 6.40 -12.77 22.46
CA GLY A 44 7.21 -12.30 21.30
C GLY A 44 6.42 -11.99 20.02
N PHE A 45 7.13 -11.85 18.88
CA PHE A 45 6.62 -11.52 17.53
C PHE A 45 5.48 -12.47 17.12
N LYS A 46 4.33 -11.92 16.74
CA LYS A 46 3.20 -12.72 16.23
C LYS A 46 3.24 -12.76 14.70
N PRO A 47 3.21 -13.95 14.10
CA PRO A 47 3.18 -14.07 12.66
C PRO A 47 2.02 -13.31 12.02
N PHE A 48 2.26 -12.66 10.89
CA PHE A 48 1.23 -11.92 10.15
C PHE A 48 1.31 -12.19 8.65
N THR A 49 0.23 -11.83 7.94
CA THR A 49 0.20 -11.78 6.49
C THR A 49 -0.19 -10.36 6.05
N PRO A 50 0.34 -9.83 4.95
CA PRO A 50 0.02 -8.48 4.48
C PRO A 50 -1.44 -8.28 4.10
N VAL A 51 -2.16 -9.36 3.79
CA VAL A 51 -3.56 -9.31 3.36
C VAL A 51 -4.43 -10.16 4.29
N SER A 52 -5.63 -9.65 4.58
CA SER A 52 -6.66 -10.35 5.34
C SER A 52 -7.94 -10.47 4.53
N ARG A 53 -8.48 -11.68 4.42
CA ARG A 53 -9.84 -11.93 3.90
C ARG A 53 -10.86 -11.69 4.99
N ILE A 54 -11.61 -10.61 4.84
CA ILE A 54 -12.50 -10.06 5.86
C ILE A 54 -13.93 -10.57 5.70
N ALA A 55 -14.38 -10.80 4.47
CA ALA A 55 -15.71 -11.37 4.23
C ALA A 55 -15.78 -12.20 2.95
N SER A 56 -16.87 -12.96 2.83
CA SER A 56 -17.24 -13.62 1.58
C SER A 56 -18.75 -13.62 1.36
N MET A 57 -19.17 -13.53 0.11
CA MET A 57 -20.57 -13.61 -0.31
C MET A 57 -20.76 -14.76 -1.30
N ASN A 58 -22.00 -15.24 -1.40
CA ASN A 58 -22.35 -16.25 -2.39
C ASN A 58 -22.49 -15.63 -3.78
N VAL A 59 -21.95 -16.34 -4.77
CA VAL A 59 -22.20 -16.10 -6.20
C VAL A 59 -23.68 -16.29 -6.57
N VAL A 60 -24.09 -15.66 -7.66
CA VAL A 60 -25.43 -15.82 -8.24
C VAL A 60 -25.47 -17.15 -9.01
N ARG A 61 -26.52 -17.94 -8.80
CA ARG A 61 -26.71 -19.22 -9.48
C ARG A 61 -28.05 -19.30 -10.19
N VAL A 62 -28.04 -19.81 -11.42
CA VAL A 62 -29.24 -20.09 -12.22
C VAL A 62 -29.23 -21.58 -12.58
N LYS A 63 -30.26 -22.31 -12.14
CA LYS A 63 -30.37 -23.77 -12.33
C LYS A 63 -29.14 -24.56 -11.83
N GLY A 64 -28.56 -24.12 -10.71
CA GLY A 64 -27.38 -24.75 -10.09
C GLY A 64 -26.02 -24.35 -10.67
N GLN A 65 -26.00 -23.75 -11.87
CA GLN A 65 -24.79 -23.22 -12.50
C GLN A 65 -24.54 -21.78 -12.06
N ILE A 66 -23.27 -21.36 -12.07
CA ILE A 66 -22.88 -19.98 -11.74
C ILE A 66 -23.28 -19.08 -12.90
N ASP A 67 -23.97 -18.00 -12.58
CA ASP A 67 -24.16 -16.88 -13.51
C ASP A 67 -23.01 -15.90 -13.27
N TYR A 68 -21.96 -16.01 -14.09
CA TYR A 68 -20.75 -15.22 -13.93
C TYR A 68 -20.99 -13.72 -14.10
N THR A 69 -21.82 -13.34 -15.08
CA THR A 69 -22.16 -11.94 -15.33
C THR A 69 -22.93 -11.35 -14.15
N ALA A 70 -23.95 -12.06 -13.64
CA ALA A 70 -24.71 -11.60 -12.47
C ALA A 70 -23.87 -11.63 -11.18
N SER A 71 -22.96 -12.60 -11.03
CA SER A 71 -22.06 -12.66 -9.87
C SER A 71 -21.07 -11.51 -9.84
N TYR A 72 -20.55 -11.11 -11.01
CA TYR A 72 -19.72 -9.93 -11.13
C TYR A 72 -20.51 -8.64 -10.89
N ALA A 73 -21.73 -8.53 -11.44
CA ALA A 73 -22.61 -7.40 -11.15
C ALA A 73 -22.86 -7.26 -9.64
N LYS A 74 -23.12 -8.38 -8.95
CA LYS A 74 -23.24 -8.40 -7.49
C LYS A 74 -21.97 -7.96 -6.78
N ALA A 75 -20.78 -8.40 -7.22
CA ALA A 75 -19.51 -7.95 -6.64
C ALA A 75 -19.32 -6.43 -6.81
N ARG A 76 -19.69 -5.89 -7.98
CA ARG A 76 -19.68 -4.46 -8.25
C ARG A 76 -20.68 -3.71 -7.36
N GLU A 77 -21.91 -4.19 -7.23
CA GLU A 77 -22.93 -3.61 -6.36
C GLU A 77 -22.51 -3.61 -4.89
N ALA A 78 -21.89 -4.70 -4.41
CA ALA A 78 -21.33 -4.77 -3.06
C ALA A 78 -20.23 -3.72 -2.83
N SER A 79 -19.39 -3.50 -3.85
CA SER A 79 -18.35 -2.47 -3.81
C SER A 79 -18.96 -1.08 -3.73
N VAL A 80 -19.98 -0.81 -4.54
CA VAL A 80 -20.70 0.48 -4.52
C VAL A 80 -21.46 0.67 -3.20
N ALA A 81 -22.02 -0.39 -2.61
CA ALA A 81 -22.67 -0.34 -1.30
C ALA A 81 -21.68 0.04 -0.20
N LEU A 82 -20.50 -0.61 -0.17
CA LEU A 82 -19.44 -0.26 0.77
C LEU A 82 -18.93 1.17 0.55
N ALA A 83 -18.67 1.57 -0.69
CA ALA A 83 -18.29 2.94 -1.03
C ALA A 83 -19.34 3.96 -0.57
N THR A 84 -20.62 3.66 -0.79
CA THR A 84 -21.75 4.51 -0.39
C THR A 84 -21.81 4.67 1.13
N TYR A 85 -21.62 3.58 1.86
CA TYR A 85 -21.57 3.60 3.32
C TYR A 85 -20.45 4.53 3.79
N VAL A 86 -19.21 4.30 3.33
CA VAL A 86 -18.05 5.12 3.71
C VAL A 86 -18.17 6.57 3.24
N ALA A 87 -18.85 6.84 2.13
CA ALA A 87 -19.00 8.21 1.61
C ALA A 87 -20.03 9.03 2.42
N ARG A 88 -21.16 8.41 2.78
CA ARG A 88 -22.35 9.13 3.28
C ARG A 88 -22.61 8.95 4.77
N MET A 89 -22.15 7.86 5.37
CA MET A 89 -22.42 7.56 6.78
C MET A 89 -21.39 8.23 7.69
N LYS A 90 -21.80 8.46 8.93
CA LYS A 90 -20.92 8.80 10.05
C LYS A 90 -20.78 7.55 10.90
N GLU A 91 -19.69 6.83 10.73
CA GLU A 91 -19.48 5.53 11.35
C GLU A 91 -19.47 5.63 12.87
N ALA A 92 -18.98 6.73 13.45
CA ALA A 92 -19.04 6.94 14.89
C ALA A 92 -20.48 7.03 15.42
N ASP A 93 -21.41 7.59 14.65
CA ASP A 93 -22.83 7.69 15.03
C ASP A 93 -23.55 6.32 14.91
N GLN A 94 -23.12 5.48 13.97
CA GLN A 94 -23.74 4.17 13.71
C GLN A 94 -23.17 3.03 14.56
N LEU A 95 -21.85 3.02 14.74
CA LEU A 95 -21.10 1.94 15.39
C LEU A 95 -20.68 2.28 16.82
N GLY A 96 -20.78 3.55 17.21
CA GLY A 96 -20.43 4.04 18.54
C GLY A 96 -18.94 4.40 18.68
N SER A 97 -18.66 5.25 19.67
CA SER A 97 -17.31 5.76 19.96
C SER A 97 -16.34 4.71 20.51
N ASP A 98 -16.86 3.58 20.99
CA ASP A 98 -16.07 2.45 21.46
C ASP A 98 -15.48 1.64 20.29
N VAL A 99 -16.08 1.77 19.10
CA VAL A 99 -15.60 1.14 17.86
C VAL A 99 -14.81 2.15 17.05
N ILE A 100 -15.39 3.32 16.74
CA ILE A 100 -14.75 4.37 15.94
C ILE A 100 -14.26 5.49 16.87
N GLN A 101 -12.96 5.78 16.90
CA GLN A 101 -12.38 6.76 17.82
C GLN A 101 -12.60 8.24 17.40
N GLY A 102 -13.85 8.60 17.11
CA GLY A 102 -14.34 9.99 17.01
C GLY A 102 -14.03 10.73 15.70
N ILE A 103 -13.27 10.13 14.79
CA ILE A 103 -13.07 10.65 13.43
C ILE A 103 -13.52 9.59 12.45
N ASP A 104 -14.42 9.98 11.56
CA ASP A 104 -15.03 9.07 10.60
C ASP A 104 -14.11 8.79 9.39
N TRP A 105 -14.35 7.66 8.73
CA TRP A 105 -13.61 7.21 7.55
C TRP A 105 -14.07 7.91 6.27
N LYS A 106 -13.14 8.28 5.40
CA LYS A 106 -13.42 8.99 4.15
C LYS A 106 -13.10 8.13 2.93
N LEU A 107 -13.97 8.19 1.92
CA LEU A 107 -13.78 7.50 0.66
C LEU A 107 -12.81 8.29 -0.24
N GLY A 108 -11.70 7.65 -0.58
CA GLY A 108 -10.70 8.15 -1.51
C GLY A 108 -11.27 8.37 -2.92
N GLY A 109 -10.67 9.30 -3.66
CA GLY A 109 -11.07 9.63 -5.03
C GLY A 109 -12.37 10.45 -5.15
N THR A 110 -12.96 10.87 -4.04
CA THR A 110 -14.11 11.80 -4.02
C THR A 110 -13.65 13.25 -3.85
N SER A 111 -14.52 14.19 -4.21
CA SER A 111 -14.29 15.63 -4.11
C SER A 111 -14.19 16.08 -2.66
N LYS A 112 -13.51 17.21 -2.44
CA LYS A 112 -13.44 17.86 -1.13
C LYS A 112 -14.82 18.12 -0.53
N THR A 113 -15.78 18.53 -1.36
CA THR A 113 -17.16 18.79 -0.89
C THR A 113 -17.81 17.52 -0.37
N CYS A 114 -17.69 16.39 -1.09
CA CYS A 114 -18.19 15.10 -0.62
C CYS A 114 -17.52 14.69 0.70
N ILE A 115 -16.19 14.77 0.79
CA ILE A 115 -15.42 14.43 2.00
C ILE A 115 -15.86 15.28 3.20
N ASP A 116 -15.95 16.60 3.03
CA ASP A 116 -16.24 17.54 4.12
C ASP A 116 -17.71 17.47 4.57
N THR A 117 -18.65 17.29 3.64
CA THR A 117 -20.10 17.41 3.93
C THR A 117 -20.84 16.08 4.01
N ARG A 118 -20.24 14.97 3.57
CA ARG A 118 -20.90 13.66 3.36
C ARG A 118 -21.99 13.67 2.29
N VAL A 119 -22.12 14.75 1.51
CA VAL A 119 -23.07 14.86 0.40
C VAL A 119 -22.33 14.56 -0.90
N CYS A 120 -22.37 13.29 -1.29
CA CYS A 120 -21.68 12.76 -2.47
C CYS A 120 -22.70 12.29 -3.51
N THR A 121 -22.45 12.52 -4.80
CA THR A 121 -23.34 12.01 -5.86
C THR A 121 -23.10 10.52 -6.10
N ASP A 122 -24.09 9.82 -6.66
CA ASP A 122 -23.91 8.41 -7.02
C ASP A 122 -22.81 8.24 -8.09
N ASP A 123 -22.69 9.18 -9.03
CA ASP A 123 -21.64 9.15 -10.05
C ASP A 123 -20.24 9.29 -9.44
N GLU A 124 -20.09 10.18 -8.46
CA GLU A 124 -18.84 10.38 -7.75
C GLU A 124 -18.44 9.13 -6.94
N ILE A 125 -19.39 8.52 -6.24
CA ILE A 125 -19.16 7.26 -5.50
C ILE A 125 -18.82 6.12 -6.47
N ASN A 126 -19.54 6.00 -7.59
CA ASN A 126 -19.28 4.96 -8.58
C ASN A 126 -17.89 5.09 -9.21
N HIS A 127 -17.47 6.31 -9.56
CA HIS A 127 -16.11 6.56 -10.05
C HIS A 127 -15.05 6.32 -8.97
N ALA A 128 -15.41 6.44 -7.70
CA ALA A 128 -14.51 6.15 -6.60
C ALA A 128 -14.22 4.64 -6.40
N VAL A 129 -15.02 3.75 -6.99
CA VAL A 129 -14.76 2.30 -6.99
C VAL A 129 -13.97 1.93 -8.24
N LEU A 130 -12.68 1.63 -8.06
CA LEU A 130 -11.75 1.32 -9.14
C LEU A 130 -11.96 -0.10 -9.66
N ALA A 131 -12.18 -0.25 -10.96
CA ALA A 131 -12.32 -1.56 -11.58
C ALA A 131 -11.03 -1.95 -12.33
N ILE A 132 -10.28 -2.90 -11.76
CA ILE A 132 -8.96 -3.30 -12.26
C ILE A 132 -9.08 -4.49 -13.23
N PRO A 133 -8.42 -4.44 -14.41
CA PRO A 133 -8.47 -5.51 -15.40
C PRO A 133 -7.69 -6.75 -14.93
N SER A 134 -8.36 -7.90 -14.85
CA SER A 134 -7.82 -9.23 -14.54
C SER A 134 -7.33 -9.99 -15.77
N PRO A 135 -6.44 -10.99 -15.58
CA PRO A 135 -6.03 -11.91 -16.65
C PRO A 135 -7.19 -12.82 -17.09
N ASP A 136 -8.10 -13.13 -16.18
CA ASP A 136 -9.26 -13.98 -16.45
C ASP A 136 -10.46 -13.17 -16.92
N PRO A 137 -11.34 -13.76 -17.76
CA PRO A 137 -12.58 -13.13 -18.17
C PRO A 137 -13.63 -13.10 -17.05
N ILE A 138 -14.50 -12.08 -17.05
CA ILE A 138 -15.70 -12.03 -16.21
C ILE A 138 -16.55 -13.28 -16.47
N ASN A 139 -16.91 -13.52 -17.73
CA ASN A 139 -17.59 -14.72 -18.18
C ASN A 139 -16.61 -15.64 -18.93
N PRO A 140 -16.21 -16.79 -18.35
CA PRO A 140 -15.34 -17.76 -19.01
C PRO A 140 -16.03 -18.48 -20.20
N ASN A 141 -17.35 -18.38 -20.29
CA ASN A 141 -18.13 -18.93 -21.41
C ASN A 141 -18.43 -17.88 -22.49
N ASP A 142 -17.82 -16.69 -22.42
CA ASP A 142 -17.94 -15.69 -23.48
C ASP A 142 -17.45 -16.27 -24.82
N ALA A 143 -18.25 -16.14 -25.87
CA ALA A 143 -17.99 -16.80 -27.14
C ALA A 143 -16.63 -16.39 -27.74
N THR A 144 -16.29 -15.10 -27.66
CA THR A 144 -15.00 -14.60 -28.15
C THR A 144 -13.85 -15.16 -27.34
N TYR A 145 -13.96 -15.20 -26.02
CA TYR A 145 -12.93 -15.81 -25.17
C TYR A 145 -12.77 -17.31 -25.44
N VAL A 146 -13.87 -18.06 -25.56
CA VAL A 146 -13.83 -19.51 -25.85
C VAL A 146 -13.21 -19.78 -27.23
N GLU A 147 -13.50 -18.95 -28.23
CA GLU A 147 -12.98 -19.11 -29.59
C GLU A 147 -11.50 -18.72 -29.71
N THR A 148 -11.08 -17.64 -29.04
CA THR A 148 -9.79 -16.99 -29.31
C THR A 148 -8.81 -17.02 -28.14
N GLY A 149 -9.27 -17.31 -26.92
CA GLY A 149 -8.52 -17.14 -25.67
C GLY A 149 -8.28 -15.67 -25.27
N VAL A 150 -8.85 -14.69 -26.01
CA VAL A 150 -8.61 -13.27 -25.78
C VAL A 150 -9.68 -12.67 -24.86
N VAL A 151 -9.24 -12.07 -23.75
CA VAL A 151 -10.13 -11.32 -22.85
C VAL A 151 -10.39 -9.91 -23.40
N THR A 152 -11.66 -9.59 -23.68
CA THR A 152 -12.08 -8.31 -24.25
C THR A 152 -12.20 -7.21 -23.17
N LYS A 153 -12.24 -5.93 -23.57
CA LYS A 153 -12.41 -4.79 -22.65
C LYS A 153 -13.69 -4.91 -21.81
N ALA A 154 -14.78 -5.40 -22.39
CA ALA A 154 -16.05 -5.59 -21.70
C ALA A 154 -16.04 -6.80 -20.73
N ASN A 155 -15.06 -7.69 -20.87
CA ASN A 155 -14.99 -8.97 -20.15
C ASN A 155 -13.77 -9.05 -19.22
N THR A 156 -13.04 -7.97 -18.95
CA THR A 156 -11.72 -8.05 -18.27
C THR A 156 -11.69 -7.55 -16.83
N LYS A 157 -12.66 -6.76 -16.35
CA LYS A 157 -12.56 -6.10 -15.04
C LYS A 157 -13.25 -6.96 -13.99
N LYS A 158 -12.56 -7.86 -13.27
CA LYS A 158 -13.19 -8.75 -12.26
C LYS A 158 -13.03 -8.29 -10.81
N ALA A 159 -12.13 -7.35 -10.57
CA ALA A 159 -11.78 -6.90 -9.24
C ALA A 159 -12.08 -5.41 -9.07
N ASN A 160 -12.64 -5.06 -7.91
CA ASN A 160 -12.92 -3.70 -7.51
C ASN A 160 -12.03 -3.33 -6.33
N VAL A 161 -11.46 -2.12 -6.32
CA VAL A 161 -10.64 -1.59 -5.23
C VAL A 161 -11.26 -0.28 -4.73
N LEU A 162 -11.21 -0.10 -3.41
CA LEU A 162 -11.69 1.06 -2.69
C LEU A 162 -10.62 1.53 -1.71
N ASP A 163 -10.58 2.85 -1.54
CA ASP A 163 -9.60 3.54 -0.72
C ASP A 163 -10.26 4.23 0.45
N PHE A 164 -9.85 3.88 1.67
CA PHE A 164 -10.39 4.43 2.91
C PHE A 164 -9.31 5.17 3.69
N CYS A 165 -9.61 6.38 4.12
CA CYS A 165 -8.69 7.18 4.93
C CYS A 165 -9.39 7.74 6.16
N ASN A 166 -8.81 7.48 7.33
CA ASN A 166 -9.17 8.16 8.57
C ASN A 166 -8.19 9.30 8.81
N GLY A 167 -8.69 10.53 8.86
CA GLY A 167 -7.86 11.73 9.00
C GLY A 167 -6.99 11.74 10.26
N LYS A 168 -7.46 11.11 11.36
CA LYS A 168 -6.69 10.98 12.61
C LYS A 168 -5.45 10.14 12.39
N TYR A 169 -5.64 8.88 11.98
CA TYR A 169 -4.56 7.92 11.85
C TYR A 169 -3.59 8.31 10.73
N ALA A 170 -4.10 8.90 9.65
CA ALA A 170 -3.23 9.42 8.60
C ALA A 170 -2.43 10.64 9.07
N ALA A 171 -2.97 11.54 9.90
CA ALA A 171 -2.19 12.66 10.46
C ALA A 171 -1.08 12.17 11.39
N LEU A 172 -1.35 11.16 12.21
CA LEU A 172 -0.36 10.49 13.05
C LEU A 172 0.75 9.83 12.20
N ALA A 173 0.36 9.01 11.21
CA ALA A 173 1.27 8.31 10.31
C ALA A 173 2.17 9.27 9.50
N MET A 174 1.61 10.40 9.05
CA MET A 174 2.32 11.39 8.25
C MET A 174 3.19 12.35 9.08
N GLY A 175 3.24 12.18 10.41
CA GLY A 175 3.99 13.08 11.31
C GLY A 175 3.41 14.50 11.37
N VAL A 176 2.12 14.65 11.09
CA VAL A 176 1.39 15.93 11.14
C VAL A 176 0.88 16.17 12.55
N ASP A 177 0.34 15.12 13.16
CA ASP A 177 -0.13 15.12 14.54
C ASP A 177 0.80 14.23 15.40
N PRO A 178 0.98 14.56 16.68
CA PRO A 178 1.86 13.78 17.55
C PRO A 178 1.20 12.46 17.97
N ILE A 179 1.99 11.38 18.00
CA ILE A 179 1.60 10.07 18.54
C ILE A 179 1.31 10.17 20.04
N THR A 180 2.10 10.97 20.76
CA THR A 180 1.91 11.27 22.19
C THR A 180 2.27 12.72 22.50
N GLY A 181 1.75 13.24 23.62
CA GLY A 181 1.91 14.65 23.99
C GLY A 181 0.99 15.56 23.18
N SER A 182 1.29 16.86 23.15
CA SER A 182 0.51 17.85 22.42
C SER A 182 1.38 18.76 21.56
N ALA A 183 0.88 19.09 20.38
CA ALA A 183 1.48 20.12 19.53
C ALA A 183 1.41 21.50 20.20
N GLU A 184 0.33 21.78 20.94
CA GLU A 184 0.03 23.11 21.49
C GLU A 184 0.99 23.51 22.61
N ASP A 185 1.47 22.56 23.41
CA ASP A 185 2.38 22.80 24.53
C ASP A 185 3.85 22.44 24.21
N GLY A 186 4.12 22.02 22.97
CA GLY A 186 5.46 21.66 22.51
C GLY A 186 5.99 20.33 23.05
N THR A 187 5.14 19.48 23.63
CA THR A 187 5.52 18.15 24.14
C THR A 187 5.32 17.02 23.14
N GLY A 188 4.73 17.33 21.99
CA GLY A 188 4.37 16.36 20.95
C GLY A 188 5.57 15.55 20.45
N LYS A 189 5.38 14.23 20.37
CA LYS A 189 6.31 13.28 19.74
C LYS A 189 5.70 12.76 18.45
N TYR A 190 6.46 12.86 17.37
CA TYR A 190 5.97 12.62 16.00
C TYR A 190 6.72 11.47 15.35
N ILE A 191 6.12 10.89 14.32
CA ILE A 191 6.86 10.08 13.36
C ILE A 191 7.73 11.02 12.53
N VAL A 192 9.06 10.91 12.67
CA VAL A 192 10.01 11.72 11.92
C VAL A 192 9.91 11.37 10.44
N ASN A 193 9.89 12.41 9.58
CA ASN A 193 9.71 12.25 8.14
C ASN A 193 8.46 11.47 7.72
N GLY A 194 7.40 11.41 8.54
CA GLY A 194 6.22 10.58 8.28
C GLY A 194 5.63 10.67 6.85
N TYR A 195 5.75 11.82 6.19
CA TYR A 195 5.36 12.01 4.79
C TYR A 195 6.04 11.06 3.78
N SER A 196 7.21 10.49 4.09
CA SER A 196 7.89 9.51 3.23
C SER A 196 7.02 8.26 3.01
N HIS A 197 6.17 7.95 3.98
CA HIS A 197 5.29 6.78 3.98
C HIS A 197 3.97 6.99 3.23
N ALA A 198 3.72 8.20 2.74
CA ALA A 198 2.48 8.55 2.07
C ALA A 198 2.09 7.60 0.91
N PRO A 199 3.00 7.03 0.11
CA PRO A 199 2.66 6.03 -0.90
C PRO A 199 2.25 4.65 -0.37
N ALA A 200 2.09 4.46 0.94
CA ALA A 200 1.49 3.25 1.51
C ALA A 200 0.09 3.56 2.11
N LEU A 201 -0.49 4.70 1.73
CA LEU A 201 -1.77 5.19 2.17
C LEU A 201 -2.53 5.72 0.95
N PRO A 202 -3.86 5.55 0.88
CA PRO A 202 -4.79 5.17 1.96
C PRO A 202 -4.93 3.65 2.20
N CYS A 203 -5.82 3.24 3.11
CA CYS A 203 -6.07 1.82 3.34
C CYS A 203 -6.93 1.24 2.21
N GLU A 204 -6.46 0.16 1.59
CA GLU A 204 -7.14 -0.47 0.46
C GLU A 204 -8.02 -1.67 0.86
N VAL A 205 -9.22 -1.70 0.29
CA VAL A 205 -10.15 -2.84 0.34
C VAL A 205 -10.53 -3.27 -1.07
N SER A 206 -10.44 -4.56 -1.34
CA SER A 206 -10.79 -5.14 -2.62
C SER A 206 -12.02 -6.04 -2.52
N ILE A 207 -12.85 -6.03 -3.55
CA ILE A 207 -13.99 -6.95 -3.72
C ILE A 207 -13.92 -7.56 -5.11
N TRP A 208 -13.80 -8.89 -5.15
CA TRP A 208 -13.54 -9.60 -6.39
C TRP A 208 -14.20 -10.97 -6.42
N LEU A 209 -14.44 -11.47 -7.65
CA LEU A 209 -15.08 -12.75 -7.90
C LEU A 209 -14.03 -13.84 -8.13
N ASP A 210 -14.07 -14.87 -7.31
CA ASP A 210 -13.43 -16.18 -7.53
C ASP A 210 -14.49 -17.23 -7.86
N GLU A 211 -14.09 -18.31 -8.52
CA GLU A 211 -14.95 -19.38 -9.07
C GLU A 211 -16.32 -19.56 -8.39
N ASP A 212 -16.36 -19.76 -7.06
CA ASP A 212 -17.59 -20.02 -6.32
C ASP A 212 -17.98 -18.98 -5.25
N LYS A 213 -17.18 -17.90 -5.09
CA LYS A 213 -17.37 -16.86 -4.06
C LYS A 213 -16.99 -15.47 -4.53
N ILE A 214 -17.65 -14.48 -3.95
CA ILE A 214 -17.17 -13.09 -3.99
C ILE A 214 -16.41 -12.86 -2.70
N TYR A 215 -15.14 -12.48 -2.79
CA TYR A 215 -14.28 -12.23 -1.64
C TYR A 215 -14.12 -10.74 -1.38
N VAL A 216 -13.91 -10.43 -0.12
CA VAL A 216 -13.60 -9.08 0.37
C VAL A 216 -12.30 -9.18 1.14
N ASP A 217 -11.25 -8.64 0.55
CA ASP A 217 -9.89 -8.71 1.06
C ASP A 217 -9.40 -7.29 1.37
N MET A 218 -8.55 -7.13 2.37
CA MET A 218 -8.04 -5.84 2.83
C MET A 218 -6.55 -5.96 3.09
N LEU A 219 -5.80 -4.91 2.75
CA LEU A 219 -4.42 -4.76 3.23
C LEU A 219 -4.44 -4.66 4.76
N ASP A 220 -3.83 -5.63 5.45
CA ASP A 220 -3.86 -5.69 6.92
C ASP A 220 -3.07 -4.52 7.50
N PRO A 221 -3.71 -3.55 8.18
CA PRO A 221 -3.03 -2.35 8.66
C PRO A 221 -1.87 -2.64 9.61
N SER A 222 -1.93 -3.72 10.39
CA SER A 222 -0.84 -4.10 11.29
C SER A 222 0.37 -4.63 10.50
N ALA A 223 0.12 -5.45 9.48
CA ALA A 223 1.19 -5.94 8.61
C ALA A 223 1.81 -4.82 7.78
N ILE A 224 0.99 -3.98 7.16
CA ILE A 224 1.45 -2.85 6.35
C ILE A 224 2.24 -1.86 7.18
N PHE A 225 1.78 -1.51 8.39
CA PHE A 225 2.55 -0.64 9.26
C PHE A 225 3.95 -1.24 9.54
N THR A 226 4.03 -2.54 9.81
CA THR A 226 5.31 -3.17 10.15
C THR A 226 6.26 -3.26 8.94
N LEU A 227 5.74 -3.52 7.74
CA LEU A 227 6.54 -3.65 6.52
C LEU A 227 6.97 -2.30 5.94
N PHE A 228 6.09 -1.32 5.98
CA PHE A 228 6.27 -0.06 5.25
C PHE A 228 6.80 1.08 6.14
N PHE A 229 6.64 1.00 7.46
CA PHE A 229 7.12 2.00 8.44
C PHE A 229 8.26 1.42 9.31
N SER A 230 9.14 0.61 8.71
CA SER A 230 10.20 -0.09 9.44
C SER A 230 11.22 0.84 10.09
N ASP A 231 11.45 2.03 9.52
CA ASP A 231 12.26 3.11 10.12
C ASP A 231 11.68 3.60 11.45
N VAL A 232 10.35 3.74 11.53
CA VAL A 232 9.65 4.15 12.74
C VAL A 232 9.85 3.13 13.85
N LEU A 233 9.84 1.84 13.49
CA LEU A 233 10.02 0.74 14.42
C LEU A 233 11.44 0.65 15.02
N VAL A 234 12.43 1.23 14.34
CA VAL A 234 13.83 1.28 14.77
C VAL A 234 14.26 2.69 15.21
N SER A 235 13.34 3.65 15.27
CA SER A 235 13.65 5.04 15.58
C SER A 235 14.00 5.27 17.06
N GLU A 236 14.65 6.40 17.35
CA GLU A 236 14.99 6.77 18.73
C GLU A 236 13.74 7.01 19.59
N GLU A 237 12.64 7.49 19.00
CA GLU A 237 11.36 7.72 19.69
C GLU A 237 10.79 6.43 20.30
N MET A 238 11.10 5.26 19.74
CA MET A 238 10.67 3.96 20.26
C MET A 238 11.30 3.61 21.62
N ALA A 239 12.34 4.34 22.05
CA ALA A 239 12.86 4.26 23.41
C ALA A 239 11.90 4.87 24.45
N ASP A 240 11.00 5.75 24.03
CA ASP A 240 9.93 6.26 24.88
C ASP A 240 8.77 5.26 24.95
N ARG A 241 8.43 4.86 26.18
CA ARG A 241 7.39 3.86 26.42
C ARG A 241 6.01 4.32 25.95
N ASP A 242 5.63 5.57 26.23
CA ASP A 242 4.29 6.05 25.92
C ASP A 242 4.13 6.20 24.41
N PHE A 243 5.16 6.71 23.71
CA PHE A 243 5.19 6.76 22.25
C PHE A 243 5.03 5.35 21.66
N ARG A 244 5.85 4.40 22.10
CA ARG A 244 5.80 3.02 21.62
C ARG A 244 4.45 2.36 21.88
N ASP A 245 3.94 2.45 23.10
CA ASP A 245 2.68 1.80 23.50
C ASP A 245 1.50 2.40 22.69
N ALA A 246 1.50 3.72 22.42
CA ALA A 246 0.51 4.38 21.57
C ALA A 246 0.65 3.99 20.08
N LEU A 247 1.88 3.93 19.56
CA LEU A 247 2.15 3.53 18.18
C LEU A 247 1.64 2.12 17.91
N TYR A 248 1.84 1.17 18.83
CA TYR A 248 1.35 -0.22 18.68
C TYR A 248 -0.15 -0.37 18.80
N ALA A 249 -0.82 0.51 19.53
CA ALA A 249 -2.27 0.48 19.63
C ALA A 249 -2.94 0.91 18.31
N MET A 250 -2.26 1.72 17.49
CA MET A 250 -2.86 2.34 16.32
C MET A 250 -3.20 1.34 15.19
N PRO A 251 -2.29 0.51 14.65
CA PRO A 251 -2.63 -0.38 13.54
C PRO A 251 -3.72 -1.42 13.82
N PRO A 252 -3.78 -2.08 15.00
CA PRO A 252 -4.89 -2.96 15.35
C PRO A 252 -6.23 -2.23 15.42
N GLN A 253 -6.24 -1.01 15.99
CA GLN A 253 -7.44 -0.19 16.03
C GLN A 253 -7.91 0.18 14.61
N VAL A 254 -6.98 0.58 13.74
CA VAL A 254 -7.28 0.85 12.32
C VAL A 254 -7.92 -0.38 11.65
N LYS A 255 -7.34 -1.56 11.86
CA LYS A 255 -7.88 -2.83 11.33
C LYS A 255 -9.31 -3.08 11.82
N ASP A 256 -9.56 -2.94 13.11
CA ASP A 256 -10.86 -3.23 13.70
C ASP A 256 -11.94 -2.24 13.24
N GLU A 257 -11.60 -0.96 13.06
CA GLU A 257 -12.53 0.04 12.51
C GLU A 257 -12.91 -0.25 11.05
N ILE A 258 -11.94 -0.59 10.20
CA ILE A 258 -12.25 -0.93 8.80
C ILE A 258 -13.09 -2.20 8.73
N LYS A 259 -12.77 -3.23 9.53
CA LYS A 259 -13.58 -4.45 9.61
C LYS A 259 -15.02 -4.15 10.01
N ALA A 260 -15.22 -3.34 11.05
CA ALA A 260 -16.55 -2.96 11.50
C ALA A 260 -17.34 -2.22 10.40
N THR A 261 -16.67 -1.32 9.69
CA THR A 261 -17.23 -0.60 8.54
C THR A 261 -17.64 -1.55 7.40
N ILE A 262 -16.76 -2.49 7.03
CA ILE A 262 -17.05 -3.51 6.02
C ILE A 262 -18.25 -4.37 6.44
N TYR A 263 -18.27 -4.84 7.68
CA TYR A 263 -19.35 -5.70 8.17
C TYR A 263 -20.69 -4.96 8.18
N ALA A 264 -20.72 -3.71 8.65
CA ALA A 264 -21.93 -2.90 8.67
C ALA A 264 -22.51 -2.72 7.26
N ALA A 265 -21.68 -2.34 6.29
CA ALA A 265 -22.12 -2.12 4.92
C ALA A 265 -22.57 -3.41 4.22
N LEU A 266 -21.80 -4.49 4.36
CA LEU A 266 -22.04 -5.72 3.57
C LEU A 266 -23.12 -6.62 4.17
N LEU A 267 -23.34 -6.60 5.49
CA LEU A 267 -24.46 -7.31 6.10
C LEU A 267 -25.81 -6.65 5.78
N ASP A 268 -25.83 -5.33 5.60
CA ASP A 268 -27.01 -4.60 5.12
C ASP A 268 -27.27 -4.90 3.63
N PHE A 269 -26.21 -4.90 2.81
CA PHE A 269 -26.29 -5.23 1.38
C PHE A 269 -26.70 -6.68 1.11
N ASP A 270 -26.05 -7.65 1.77
CA ASP A 270 -26.35 -9.08 1.67
C ASP A 270 -26.30 -9.71 3.07
N PRO A 271 -27.46 -9.98 3.70
CA PRO A 271 -27.52 -10.62 5.01
C PRO A 271 -26.91 -12.03 5.07
N ALA A 272 -26.67 -12.66 3.91
CA ALA A 272 -25.97 -13.95 3.82
C ALA A 272 -24.43 -13.80 3.74
N THR A 273 -23.91 -12.57 3.82
CA THR A 273 -22.47 -12.30 3.93
C THR A 273 -21.88 -13.07 5.10
N LYS A 274 -20.83 -13.83 4.83
CA LYS A 274 -20.05 -14.52 5.86
C LYS A 274 -18.88 -13.65 6.26
N ILE A 275 -18.90 -13.25 7.53
CA ILE A 275 -17.76 -12.59 8.17
C ILE A 275 -16.61 -13.60 8.34
N LEU A 276 -15.41 -13.16 8.00
CA LEU A 276 -14.15 -13.88 8.12
C LEU A 276 -13.11 -12.98 8.81
N ASP A 277 -11.90 -13.51 8.98
CA ASP A 277 -10.66 -12.76 9.28
C ASP A 277 -9.51 -13.72 8.98
N LYS A 278 -9.42 -14.15 7.72
CA LYS A 278 -8.48 -15.18 7.30
C LYS A 278 -7.23 -14.53 6.72
N LYS A 279 -6.08 -14.84 7.31
CA LYS A 279 -4.76 -14.51 6.79
C LYS A 279 -4.55 -15.12 5.40
N ILE A 280 -4.15 -14.31 4.42
CA ILE A 280 -3.82 -14.75 3.06
C ILE A 280 -2.54 -14.05 2.56
N GLY A 281 -1.81 -14.70 1.66
CA GLY A 281 -0.52 -14.22 1.17
C GLY A 281 0.67 -14.72 2.00
N PRO A 282 1.86 -14.11 1.82
CA PRO A 282 3.08 -14.53 2.48
C PRO A 282 3.01 -14.32 4.00
N VAL A 283 3.65 -15.23 4.74
CA VAL A 283 3.71 -15.19 6.20
C VAL A 283 5.07 -14.64 6.62
N TYR A 284 5.04 -13.63 7.47
CA TYR A 284 6.21 -13.11 8.17
C TYR A 284 6.17 -13.61 9.60
N ASP A 285 7.21 -14.30 10.04
CA ASP A 285 7.29 -14.96 11.34
C ASP A 285 8.22 -14.21 12.32
N SER A 286 9.05 -13.30 11.81
CA SER A 286 10.02 -12.55 12.60
C SER A 286 10.28 -11.14 12.05
N MET A 287 10.99 -10.33 12.83
CA MET A 287 11.46 -9.02 12.37
C MET A 287 12.63 -9.16 11.41
N GLU A 288 13.43 -10.22 11.55
CA GLU A 288 14.49 -10.56 10.62
C GLU A 288 13.95 -10.75 9.20
N ASP A 289 12.77 -11.37 9.04
CA ASP A 289 12.10 -11.49 7.73
C ASP A 289 11.77 -10.12 7.12
N ILE A 290 11.38 -9.15 7.96
CA ILE A 290 11.05 -7.78 7.57
C ILE A 290 12.32 -7.02 7.16
N ILE A 291 13.37 -7.12 7.97
CA ILE A 291 14.68 -6.55 7.67
C ILE A 291 15.23 -7.13 6.37
N GLU A 292 15.10 -8.44 6.16
CA GLU A 292 15.56 -9.11 4.94
C GLU A 292 14.82 -8.61 3.71
N VAL A 293 13.48 -8.51 3.77
CA VAL A 293 12.71 -8.03 2.61
C VAL A 293 13.04 -6.57 2.28
N VAL A 294 13.17 -5.69 3.29
CA VAL A 294 13.58 -4.29 3.09
C VAL A 294 15.01 -4.22 2.55
N ALA A 295 15.96 -4.92 3.17
CA ALA A 295 17.37 -4.90 2.78
C ALA A 295 17.63 -5.48 1.38
N SER A 296 16.75 -6.38 0.93
CA SER A 296 16.83 -6.96 -0.40
C SER A 296 16.25 -6.08 -1.50
N SER A 297 15.52 -5.00 -1.18
CA SER A 297 14.97 -4.08 -2.18
C SER A 297 16.05 -3.16 -2.76
N ASP A 298 15.87 -2.71 -4.01
CA ASP A 298 16.85 -1.89 -4.74
C ASP A 298 17.29 -0.64 -3.97
N GLN A 299 16.36 -0.02 -3.23
CA GLN A 299 16.64 1.18 -2.44
C GLN A 299 16.82 0.93 -0.95
N GLN A 300 16.85 -0.34 -0.51
CA GLN A 300 16.79 -0.71 0.90
C GLN A 300 15.65 -0.01 1.64
N SER A 301 14.53 0.13 0.92
CA SER A 301 13.39 0.95 1.28
C SER A 301 12.15 0.44 0.53
N PRO A 302 10.96 0.54 1.14
CA PRO A 302 9.68 0.36 0.45
C PRO A 302 9.39 1.44 -0.60
N TYR A 303 10.23 2.49 -0.64
CA TYR A 303 9.96 3.71 -1.39
C TYR A 303 11.19 4.21 -2.15
N LYS A 304 10.90 4.89 -3.26
CA LYS A 304 11.87 5.76 -3.95
C LYS A 304 11.43 7.21 -3.84
N HIS A 305 12.31 8.10 -3.38
CA HIS A 305 12.03 9.54 -3.27
C HIS A 305 12.92 10.34 -4.21
N VAL A 306 12.34 11.30 -4.91
CA VAL A 306 13.06 12.24 -5.77
C VAL A 306 12.66 13.67 -5.40
N GLY A 307 13.63 14.47 -4.99
CA GLY A 307 13.46 15.88 -4.66
C GLY A 307 13.81 16.80 -5.81
N TYR A 308 12.97 17.79 -6.05
CA TYR A 308 13.12 18.80 -7.09
C TYR A 308 13.18 20.19 -6.47
N THR A 309 13.94 21.08 -7.10
CA THR A 309 14.03 22.51 -6.74
C THR A 309 13.69 23.35 -7.96
N LYS A 310 13.16 24.55 -7.77
CA LYS A 310 12.91 25.48 -8.89
C LYS A 310 14.24 26.03 -9.44
N VAL A 311 14.30 26.22 -10.75
CA VAL A 311 15.48 26.80 -11.43
C VAL A 311 15.76 28.23 -10.94
N ASP A 312 14.71 28.98 -10.62
CA ASP A 312 14.80 30.37 -10.12
C ASP A 312 15.15 30.47 -8.63
N GLY A 313 15.30 29.34 -7.93
CA GLY A 313 15.56 29.28 -6.49
C GLY A 313 14.35 29.63 -5.60
N GLY A 314 13.16 29.79 -6.19
CA GLY A 314 11.93 30.04 -5.46
C GLY A 314 11.41 28.83 -4.68
N VAL A 315 10.38 29.06 -3.85
CA VAL A 315 9.68 28.01 -3.12
C VAL A 315 8.45 27.52 -3.89
N PHE A 316 8.12 26.24 -3.73
CA PHE A 316 6.87 25.66 -4.16
C PHE A 316 5.74 26.03 -3.19
N THR A 317 4.61 26.42 -3.75
CA THR A 317 3.36 26.65 -3.03
C THR A 317 2.53 25.37 -2.99
N GLU A 318 1.54 25.34 -2.09
CA GLU A 318 0.58 24.23 -2.02
C GLU A 318 -0.26 24.09 -3.29
N THR A 319 -0.61 25.22 -3.90
CA THR A 319 -1.33 25.22 -5.18
C THR A 319 -0.47 24.57 -6.25
N GLU A 320 0.83 24.91 -6.33
CA GLU A 320 1.75 24.30 -7.28
C GLU A 320 1.94 22.80 -7.02
N SER A 321 2.05 22.34 -5.77
CA SER A 321 2.18 20.91 -5.49
C SER A 321 0.95 20.11 -5.91
N LYS A 322 -0.25 20.67 -5.67
CA LYS A 322 -1.49 20.06 -6.13
C LYS A 322 -1.60 20.08 -7.65
N THR A 323 -1.20 21.18 -8.30
CA THR A 323 -1.15 21.28 -9.76
C THR A 323 -0.20 20.25 -10.34
N VAL A 324 1.01 20.08 -9.80
CA VAL A 324 1.95 19.04 -10.25
C VAL A 324 1.33 17.65 -10.13
N ALA A 325 0.66 17.34 -9.02
CA ALA A 325 -0.01 16.06 -8.87
C ALA A 325 -1.12 15.84 -9.93
N GLN A 326 -1.91 16.89 -10.20
CA GLN A 326 -2.90 16.86 -11.26
C GLN A 326 -2.27 16.73 -12.66
N THR A 327 -1.15 17.40 -12.92
CA THR A 327 -0.42 17.31 -14.19
C THR A 327 0.09 15.88 -14.44
N ILE A 328 0.54 15.16 -13.40
CA ILE A 328 0.92 13.74 -13.53
C ILE A 328 -0.31 12.90 -13.91
N ILE A 329 -1.45 13.12 -13.25
CA ILE A 329 -2.73 12.46 -13.59
C ILE A 329 -3.17 12.76 -15.02
N ASP A 330 -3.01 14.00 -15.47
CA ASP A 330 -3.39 14.43 -16.82
C ASP A 330 -2.40 13.95 -17.89
N THR A 331 -1.15 13.69 -17.49
CA THR A 331 -0.12 13.07 -18.34
C THR A 331 -0.36 11.58 -18.53
N LEU A 332 -0.93 10.91 -17.52
CA LEU A 332 -1.49 9.56 -17.67
C LEU A 332 -2.72 9.60 -18.57
N SER A 333 -2.95 8.53 -19.34
CA SER A 333 -4.19 8.43 -20.11
C SER A 333 -5.41 8.23 -19.18
N LYS A 334 -6.59 8.67 -19.62
CA LYS A 334 -7.86 8.53 -18.87
C LYS A 334 -8.79 7.56 -19.58
N GLU A 335 -9.67 6.90 -18.83
CA GLU A 335 -10.76 6.08 -19.37
C GLU A 335 -11.98 6.90 -19.84
N ALA A 336 -11.86 8.23 -19.88
CA ALA A 336 -12.94 9.16 -20.21
C ALA A 336 -13.43 9.02 -21.66
N GLU A 337 -14.67 9.42 -21.90
CA GLU A 337 -15.29 9.44 -23.22
C GLU A 337 -14.54 10.41 -24.16
N GLY A 338 -14.15 9.93 -25.36
CA GLY A 338 -13.41 10.71 -26.35
C GLY A 338 -11.88 10.58 -26.29
N SER A 339 -11.30 9.86 -25.32
CA SER A 339 -9.89 9.45 -25.35
C SER A 339 -9.74 8.03 -25.91
N THR A 340 -8.53 7.68 -26.35
CA THR A 340 -8.13 6.28 -26.56
C THR A 340 -7.40 5.82 -25.31
N PRO A 341 -8.02 5.00 -24.42
CA PRO A 341 -7.39 4.64 -23.16
C PRO A 341 -6.07 3.89 -23.38
N GLY A 342 -5.03 4.31 -22.68
CA GLY A 342 -3.67 3.80 -22.84
C GLY A 342 -2.85 4.44 -23.94
N VAL A 343 -3.32 5.53 -24.54
CA VAL A 343 -2.57 6.37 -25.49
C VAL A 343 -2.37 7.75 -24.87
N HIS A 344 -1.13 8.23 -24.89
CA HIS A 344 -0.73 9.49 -24.25
C HIS A 344 -0.49 10.57 -25.31
N PRO A 345 -1.17 11.74 -25.23
CA PRO A 345 -1.02 12.80 -26.23
C PRO A 345 0.31 13.55 -26.13
N THR A 346 1.08 13.35 -25.05
CA THR A 346 2.32 14.08 -24.77
C THR A 346 3.41 13.77 -25.81
N VAL A 347 3.87 14.81 -26.50
CA VAL A 347 5.08 14.79 -27.33
C VAL A 347 6.25 15.23 -26.46
N ILE A 348 7.27 14.37 -26.32
CA ILE A 348 8.42 14.61 -25.43
C ILE A 348 9.62 15.21 -26.16
N ASP A 349 9.60 15.17 -27.50
CA ASP A 349 10.59 15.78 -28.36
C ASP A 349 9.90 16.23 -29.66
N GLU A 350 9.82 17.55 -29.86
CA GLU A 350 9.19 18.14 -31.04
C GLU A 350 10.01 17.96 -32.32
N GLU A 351 11.33 17.83 -32.22
CA GLU A 351 12.22 17.70 -33.39
C GLU A 351 12.13 16.29 -33.99
N THR A 352 12.11 15.27 -33.14
CA THR A 352 11.98 13.87 -33.58
C THR A 352 10.54 13.39 -33.68
N GLY A 353 9.60 14.12 -33.07
CA GLY A 353 8.20 13.72 -32.93
C GLY A 353 8.01 12.56 -31.95
N ALA A 354 9.00 12.28 -31.08
CA ALA A 354 8.89 11.21 -30.09
C ALA A 354 7.77 11.53 -29.09
N THR A 355 6.92 10.54 -28.83
CA THR A 355 5.82 10.64 -27.88
C THR A 355 6.17 9.95 -26.57
N LEU A 356 5.43 10.24 -25.50
CA LEU A 356 5.56 9.50 -24.24
C LEU A 356 5.40 7.98 -24.48
N ASP A 357 4.43 7.56 -25.31
CA ASP A 357 4.22 6.15 -25.66
C ASP A 357 5.43 5.48 -26.33
N SER A 358 6.33 6.24 -26.96
CA SER A 358 7.53 5.69 -27.60
C SER A 358 8.62 5.24 -26.62
N ILE A 359 8.55 5.71 -25.36
CA ILE A 359 9.52 5.38 -24.31
C ILE A 359 8.91 4.58 -23.15
N LEU A 360 7.61 4.28 -23.21
CA LEU A 360 6.95 3.40 -22.25
C LEU A 360 7.04 1.94 -22.71
N SER A 361 6.95 1.04 -21.74
CA SER A 361 6.97 -0.39 -22.03
C SER A 361 5.85 -0.79 -23.00
N PRO A 362 6.14 -1.61 -24.03
CA PRO A 362 5.15 -1.94 -25.05
C PRO A 362 3.86 -2.52 -24.46
N LYS A 363 2.71 -1.97 -24.87
CA LYS A 363 1.37 -2.37 -24.41
C LYS A 363 1.09 -2.11 -22.92
N SER A 364 1.93 -1.36 -22.22
CA SER A 364 1.68 -1.02 -20.80
C SER A 364 0.39 -0.22 -20.64
N SER A 365 0.12 0.72 -21.56
CA SER A 365 -1.15 1.44 -21.65
C SER A 365 -1.56 2.08 -20.31
N TRP A 366 -0.58 2.69 -19.62
CA TRP A 366 -0.74 3.34 -18.32
C TRP A 366 -1.92 4.31 -18.29
N ARG A 367 -2.63 4.30 -17.17
CA ARG A 367 -3.82 5.12 -16.94
C ARG A 367 -3.78 5.67 -15.53
N SER A 368 -4.38 6.82 -15.33
CA SER A 368 -4.73 7.21 -13.97
C SER A 368 -5.96 6.42 -13.53
N ALA A 369 -5.90 5.87 -12.32
CA ALA A 369 -7.05 5.22 -11.71
C ALA A 369 -8.09 6.26 -11.25
N ARG A 370 -7.65 7.51 -11.01
CA ARG A 370 -8.47 8.62 -10.50
C ARG A 370 -8.48 9.79 -11.47
N ILE A 371 -9.47 10.66 -11.35
CA ILE A 371 -9.51 11.91 -12.15
C ILE A 371 -8.81 13.08 -11.45
N ALA A 372 -8.54 12.95 -10.15
CA ALA A 372 -7.93 13.96 -9.29
C ALA A 372 -7.12 13.27 -8.18
N PRO A 373 -6.08 13.93 -7.62
CA PRO A 373 -5.25 13.32 -6.60
C PRO A 373 -5.99 13.21 -5.27
N ILE A 374 -5.75 12.14 -4.53
CA ILE A 374 -6.27 11.96 -3.17
C ILE A 374 -5.40 12.77 -2.23
N SER A 375 -6.00 13.72 -1.51
CA SER A 375 -5.26 14.54 -0.54
C SER A 375 -5.45 13.98 0.86
N ILE A 376 -4.36 13.53 1.48
CA ILE A 376 -4.32 13.06 2.86
C ILE A 376 -3.65 14.13 3.76
N PRO A 377 -3.74 14.00 5.10
CA PRO A 377 -3.15 14.95 6.03
C PRO A 377 -1.69 15.31 5.71
N GLY A 378 -1.29 16.53 6.05
CA GLY A 378 0.05 17.04 5.76
C GLY A 378 0.23 17.55 4.33
N LYS A 379 -0.86 17.64 3.53
CA LYS A 379 -0.81 18.09 2.13
C LYS A 379 0.02 17.15 1.26
N ASN A 380 -0.15 15.85 1.50
CA ASN A 380 0.35 14.78 0.65
C ASN A 380 -0.70 14.50 -0.43
N HIS A 381 -0.31 14.53 -1.70
CA HIS A 381 -1.19 14.30 -2.83
C HIS A 381 -0.86 12.96 -3.49
N ILE A 382 -1.71 11.97 -3.26
CA ILE A 382 -1.57 10.61 -3.80
C ILE A 382 -2.15 10.55 -5.21
N ILE A 383 -1.43 9.87 -6.09
CA ILE A 383 -1.77 9.58 -7.47
C ILE A 383 -1.69 8.08 -7.63
N GLU A 384 -2.75 7.53 -8.20
CA GLU A 384 -2.84 6.10 -8.50
C GLU A 384 -2.70 5.90 -10.01
N ALA A 385 -1.69 5.12 -10.39
CA ALA A 385 -1.38 4.78 -11.77
C ALA A 385 -1.55 3.27 -11.97
N CYS A 386 -2.25 2.88 -13.03
CA CYS A 386 -2.49 1.48 -13.35
C CYS A 386 -2.16 1.20 -14.81
N SER A 387 -1.31 0.20 -15.04
CA SER A 387 -1.07 -0.41 -16.34
C SER A 387 -1.85 -1.72 -16.41
N PRO A 388 -2.81 -1.88 -17.35
CA PRO A 388 -3.50 -3.14 -17.54
C PRO A 388 -2.57 -4.33 -17.79
N LEU A 389 -1.40 -4.10 -18.40
CA LEU A 389 -0.39 -5.14 -18.63
C LEU A 389 0.16 -5.68 -17.30
N TYR A 390 0.61 -4.78 -16.41
CA TYR A 390 1.22 -5.17 -15.14
C TYR A 390 0.19 -5.65 -14.12
N ALA A 391 -1.00 -5.03 -14.08
CA ALA A 391 -2.10 -5.48 -13.22
C ALA A 391 -2.53 -6.92 -13.54
N LYS A 392 -2.63 -7.26 -14.82
CA LYS A 392 -2.95 -8.63 -15.25
C LYS A 392 -1.87 -9.63 -14.90
N MET A 393 -0.60 -9.24 -15.01
CA MET A 393 0.51 -10.09 -14.58
C MET A 393 0.43 -10.32 -13.07
N ALA A 394 0.36 -9.28 -12.24
CA ALA A 394 0.26 -9.43 -10.79
C ALA A 394 -0.88 -10.39 -10.40
N MET A 395 -2.08 -10.16 -10.93
CA MET A 395 -3.24 -11.01 -10.65
C MET A 395 -3.18 -12.41 -11.27
N SER A 396 -2.29 -12.70 -12.23
CA SER A 396 -2.14 -14.06 -12.77
C SER A 396 -1.46 -15.02 -11.79
N THR A 397 -0.87 -14.50 -10.72
CA THR A 397 -0.34 -15.30 -9.60
C THR A 397 -1.35 -15.48 -8.47
N GLY A 398 -2.53 -14.89 -8.60
CA GLY A 398 -3.61 -14.91 -7.61
C GLY A 398 -4.40 -13.61 -7.64
N LEU A 399 -5.72 -13.68 -7.75
CA LEU A 399 -6.57 -12.47 -7.79
C LEU A 399 -6.51 -11.66 -6.49
N SER A 400 -6.16 -12.28 -5.35
CA SER A 400 -5.93 -11.57 -4.07
C SER A 400 -4.80 -10.54 -4.15
N HIS A 401 -3.88 -10.65 -5.12
CA HIS A 401 -2.84 -9.66 -5.34
C HIS A 401 -3.36 -8.33 -5.90
N VAL A 402 -4.67 -8.22 -6.17
CA VAL A 402 -5.29 -6.93 -6.48
C VAL A 402 -5.09 -5.90 -5.35
N ASN A 403 -4.93 -6.34 -4.09
CA ASN A 403 -4.63 -5.46 -2.95
C ASN A 403 -3.21 -4.87 -2.97
N ALA A 404 -2.39 -5.17 -3.98
CA ALA A 404 -1.10 -4.52 -4.20
C ALA A 404 -1.17 -3.49 -5.35
N LEU A 405 -2.37 -3.19 -5.83
CA LEU A 405 -2.65 -2.37 -7.00
C LEU A 405 -3.74 -1.35 -6.67
N PRO A 406 -3.68 -0.13 -7.23
CA PRO A 406 -2.76 0.35 -8.27
C PRO A 406 -1.36 0.78 -7.75
N CYS A 407 -0.48 1.24 -8.64
CA CYS A 407 0.79 1.84 -8.22
C CYS A 407 0.56 3.23 -7.63
N GLU A 408 1.18 3.53 -6.49
CA GLU A 408 1.03 4.80 -5.80
C GLU A 408 2.23 5.74 -6.00
N ILE A 409 1.93 7.01 -6.26
CA ILE A 409 2.89 8.12 -6.33
C ILE A 409 2.38 9.23 -5.42
N THR A 410 3.24 9.82 -4.59
CA THR A 410 2.90 11.00 -3.79
C THR A 410 3.66 12.23 -4.27
N VAL A 411 2.99 13.39 -4.26
CA VAL A 411 3.64 14.71 -4.38
C VAL A 411 3.50 15.48 -3.06
N LYS A 412 4.61 16.00 -2.55
CA LYS A 412 4.66 16.74 -1.27
C LYS A 412 5.72 17.84 -1.30
N ILE A 413 5.43 18.99 -0.69
CA ILE A 413 6.44 20.03 -0.41
C ILE A 413 7.06 19.83 0.98
N ILE A 414 8.38 20.01 1.06
CA ILE A 414 9.18 19.89 2.29
C ILE A 414 10.13 21.09 2.44
N ASP A 415 10.87 21.14 3.55
CA ASP A 415 11.91 22.15 3.80
C ASP A 415 11.42 23.59 3.58
N GLY A 416 10.26 23.92 4.14
CA GLY A 416 9.63 25.24 4.00
C GLY A 416 9.17 25.57 2.58
N GLY A 417 9.02 24.57 1.71
CA GLY A 417 8.63 24.72 0.31
C GLY A 417 9.82 24.78 -0.66
N THR A 418 11.06 24.72 -0.17
CA THR A 418 12.25 24.77 -1.06
C THR A 418 12.40 23.51 -1.93
N LYS A 419 11.78 22.39 -1.53
CA LYS A 419 11.79 21.15 -2.30
C LYS A 419 10.37 20.61 -2.51
N LEU A 420 10.12 20.16 -3.73
CA LEU A 420 9.01 19.29 -4.08
C LEU A 420 9.53 17.86 -4.14
N VAL A 421 8.98 16.96 -3.35
CA VAL A 421 9.33 15.54 -3.34
C VAL A 421 8.24 14.75 -4.04
N ILE A 422 8.67 13.89 -4.96
CA ILE A 422 7.85 12.86 -5.56
C ILE A 422 8.33 11.51 -5.03
N SER A 423 7.42 10.81 -4.34
CA SER A 423 7.66 9.50 -3.76
C SER A 423 6.92 8.44 -4.57
N TYR A 424 7.55 7.30 -4.80
CA TYR A 424 6.95 6.14 -5.46
C TYR A 424 6.92 5.00 -4.45
N LEU A 425 5.80 4.28 -4.40
CA LEU A 425 5.78 2.95 -3.79
C LEU A 425 6.61 2.01 -4.67
N ASP A 426 7.68 1.43 -4.12
CA ASP A 426 8.66 0.70 -4.91
C ASP A 426 8.09 -0.67 -5.35
N PRO A 427 7.87 -0.90 -6.66
CA PRO A 427 7.37 -2.18 -7.16
C PRO A 427 8.27 -3.37 -6.82
N ASP A 428 9.58 -3.14 -6.63
CA ASP A 428 10.52 -4.21 -6.29
C ASP A 428 10.28 -4.68 -4.85
N PHE A 429 10.11 -3.74 -3.93
CA PHE A 429 9.69 -4.06 -2.57
C PHE A 429 8.29 -4.66 -2.53
N MET A 430 7.32 -4.08 -3.24
CA MET A 430 5.93 -4.58 -3.27
C MET A 430 5.86 -6.04 -3.72
N LEU A 431 6.57 -6.40 -4.78
CA LEU A 431 6.62 -7.77 -5.27
C LEU A 431 7.27 -8.69 -4.24
N LYS A 432 8.41 -8.31 -3.67
CA LYS A 432 9.11 -9.12 -2.66
C LYS A 432 8.34 -9.27 -1.37
N SER A 433 7.50 -8.29 -1.01
CA SER A 433 6.77 -8.28 0.26
C SER A 433 5.38 -8.90 0.18
N LEU A 434 4.63 -8.63 -0.90
CA LEU A 434 3.24 -9.05 -1.02
C LEU A 434 3.07 -10.33 -1.85
N PHE A 435 4.10 -10.73 -2.60
CA PHE A 435 4.08 -11.89 -3.50
C PHE A 435 5.19 -12.91 -3.16
N ALA A 436 5.73 -12.88 -1.93
CA ALA A 436 6.81 -13.78 -1.55
C ALA A 436 6.43 -15.28 -1.63
N ASP A 437 5.14 -15.57 -1.59
CA ASP A 437 4.51 -16.89 -1.65
C ASP A 437 4.25 -17.43 -3.06
N ILE A 438 4.53 -16.65 -4.13
CA ILE A 438 4.39 -17.13 -5.51
C ILE A 438 5.47 -18.17 -5.86
N SER A 439 5.20 -18.97 -6.90
CA SER A 439 6.12 -20.01 -7.35
C SER A 439 7.46 -19.43 -7.85
N GLU A 440 8.56 -20.18 -7.76
CA GLU A 440 9.86 -19.74 -8.30
C GLU A 440 9.81 -19.50 -9.83
N GLU A 441 8.96 -20.25 -10.54
CA GLU A 441 8.70 -20.02 -11.96
C GLU A 441 8.10 -18.62 -12.17
N ASP A 442 7.12 -18.24 -11.35
CA ASP A 442 6.51 -16.93 -11.45
C ASP A 442 7.48 -15.83 -11.00
N LYS A 443 8.21 -15.99 -9.89
CA LYS A 443 9.27 -15.04 -9.50
C LYS A 443 10.24 -14.75 -10.65
N SER A 444 10.64 -15.79 -11.39
CA SER A 444 11.48 -15.61 -12.58
C SER A 444 10.80 -14.83 -13.70
N LYS A 445 9.49 -14.99 -13.91
CA LYS A 445 8.71 -14.18 -14.89
C LYS A 445 8.60 -12.72 -14.46
N PHE A 446 8.52 -12.47 -13.15
CA PHE A 446 8.44 -11.11 -12.61
C PHE A 446 9.79 -10.42 -12.46
N GLY A 447 10.93 -11.10 -12.54
CA GLY A 447 12.23 -10.55 -12.15
C GLY A 447 12.59 -9.19 -12.78
N ALA A 448 12.19 -8.92 -14.02
CA ALA A 448 12.42 -7.62 -14.69
C ALA A 448 11.26 -6.62 -14.53
N ILE A 449 10.07 -7.08 -14.12
CA ILE A 449 8.83 -6.30 -14.13
C ILE A 449 8.90 -5.10 -13.18
N PRO A 450 9.39 -5.20 -11.94
CA PRO A 450 9.53 -4.04 -11.06
C PRO A 450 10.32 -2.88 -11.66
N GLY A 451 11.47 -3.18 -12.28
CA GLY A 451 12.31 -2.18 -12.93
C GLY A 451 11.61 -1.50 -14.11
N LEU A 452 10.83 -2.26 -14.89
CA LEU A 452 10.04 -1.71 -15.99
C LEU A 452 8.89 -0.81 -15.48
N ILE A 453 8.19 -1.23 -14.42
CA ILE A 453 7.15 -0.41 -13.78
C ILE A 453 7.74 0.91 -13.30
N MET A 454 8.82 0.86 -12.52
CA MET A 454 9.47 2.06 -12.01
C MET A 454 9.97 2.97 -13.14
N THR A 455 10.57 2.41 -14.19
CA THR A 455 11.03 3.18 -15.36
C THR A 455 9.88 3.89 -16.06
N ASP A 456 8.77 3.18 -16.33
CA ASP A 456 7.60 3.77 -16.96
C ASP A 456 7.01 4.90 -16.10
N LEU A 457 6.84 4.67 -14.79
CA LEU A 457 6.31 5.68 -13.86
C LEU A 457 7.21 6.92 -13.78
N GLN A 458 8.53 6.74 -13.74
CA GLN A 458 9.48 7.86 -13.76
C GLN A 458 9.44 8.61 -15.10
N ASN A 459 9.28 7.92 -16.23
CA ASN A 459 9.12 8.55 -17.55
C ASN A 459 7.83 9.38 -17.63
N ILE A 460 6.72 8.87 -17.08
CA ILE A 460 5.45 9.60 -16.99
C ILE A 460 5.60 10.86 -16.13
N VAL A 461 6.18 10.73 -14.94
CA VAL A 461 6.42 11.88 -14.06
C VAL A 461 7.37 12.87 -14.71
N LYS A 462 8.45 12.41 -15.34
CA LYS A 462 9.41 13.27 -16.05
C LYS A 462 8.70 14.07 -17.14
N ALA A 463 7.90 13.42 -17.99
CA ALA A 463 7.13 14.11 -19.02
C ALA A 463 6.12 15.11 -18.41
N ALA A 464 5.47 14.75 -17.31
CA ALA A 464 4.58 15.65 -16.59
C ALA A 464 5.31 16.92 -16.11
N LEU A 465 6.50 16.77 -15.54
CA LEU A 465 7.28 17.89 -15.02
C LEU A 465 7.92 18.74 -16.13
N GLU A 466 8.60 18.12 -17.09
CA GLU A 466 9.41 18.81 -18.09
C GLU A 466 8.58 19.39 -19.24
N VAL A 467 7.48 18.73 -19.61
CA VAL A 467 6.67 19.12 -20.77
C VAL A 467 5.38 19.82 -20.34
N ASN A 468 4.67 19.25 -19.36
CA ASN A 468 3.27 19.63 -19.10
C ASN A 468 3.06 20.58 -17.91
N SER A 469 4.01 20.67 -16.96
CA SER A 469 3.77 21.39 -15.70
C SER A 469 3.84 22.91 -15.85
N GLY A 470 4.62 23.40 -16.81
CA GLY A 470 4.95 24.82 -16.93
C GLY A 470 5.83 25.37 -15.79
N ILE A 471 6.34 24.51 -14.91
CA ILE A 471 7.23 24.90 -13.80
C ILE A 471 8.66 24.47 -14.14
N ALA A 472 9.57 25.43 -14.28
CA ALA A 472 10.97 25.14 -14.52
C ALA A 472 11.63 24.59 -13.24
N MET A 473 12.01 23.31 -13.26
CA MET A 473 12.67 22.61 -12.16
C MET A 473 14.06 22.14 -12.57
N ASN A 474 15.00 22.11 -11.61
CA ASN A 474 16.27 21.43 -11.79
C ASN A 474 16.07 19.91 -11.85
N GLU A 475 17.08 19.19 -12.34
CA GLU A 475 17.07 17.72 -12.35
C GLU A 475 16.82 17.18 -10.93
N GLY A 476 15.96 16.16 -10.85
CA GLY A 476 15.57 15.55 -9.59
C GLY A 476 16.74 14.83 -8.92
N VAL A 477 16.89 15.03 -7.62
CA VAL A 477 17.91 14.37 -6.80
C VAL A 477 17.26 13.33 -5.92
N GLN A 478 17.80 12.12 -5.91
CA GLN A 478 17.29 11.07 -5.04
C GLN A 478 17.45 11.45 -3.55
N ILE A 479 16.39 11.24 -2.78
CA ILE A 479 16.40 11.34 -1.32
C ILE A 479 16.30 9.92 -0.74
N LYS A 480 17.04 9.64 0.33
CA LYS A 480 17.04 8.35 1.00
C LYS A 480 16.73 8.54 2.49
N TYR A 481 15.89 7.67 3.02
CA TYR A 481 15.64 7.50 4.45
C TYR A 481 16.19 6.14 4.86
N ASN A 482 16.71 6.05 6.09
CA ASN A 482 17.21 4.78 6.59
C ASN A 482 16.02 3.95 7.11
N MET A 483 15.65 2.91 6.37
CA MET A 483 14.55 2.00 6.72
C MET A 483 15.01 0.78 7.51
N LEU A 484 16.32 0.70 7.83
CA LEU A 484 16.97 -0.43 8.48
C LEU A 484 17.65 -0.01 9.80
N PRO A 485 17.77 -0.92 10.78
CA PRO A 485 18.46 -0.66 12.05
C PRO A 485 19.94 -0.29 11.93
#